data_AF-R0KTZ7-F1
#
_entry.id   AF-R0KTZ7-F1
#
_cell.length_a   1.000
_cell.length_b   1.000
_cell.length_c   1.000
_cell.angle_alpha   90.00
_cell.angle_beta   90.00
_cell.angle_gamma   90.00
#
_symmetry.space_group_name_H-M   'P 1'
#
loop_
_entity.id
_entity.type
_entity.pdbx_description
1 polymer ?
#
loop_
_entity_poly.entity_id
_entity_poly.type
_entity_poly.pdbx_seq_one_letter_code
_entity_poly.pdbx_strand_id
1 'polypeptide(L)'
;APQLIPNSCATHALLSVLLNCNNVDLGPTLSRMKDFTKGFSPESKGYAIGNAPELAKAHNSHARPEPRHLPEKQNGISAVRTMEAFHFVSYVPIKGRLFELDGLKVYPIDHGPWADDEEWTDKARRVIMERIGLATAG
;
A
#
# COMPACT_ATOMS: atom_id res chain seq x y z
N ALA A 1 7.16 -1.77 -2.33
CA ALA A 1 7.39 -1.64 -3.77
C ALA A 1 6.59 -0.42 -4.24
N PRO A 2 7.08 0.36 -5.21
CA PRO A 2 6.33 1.48 -5.73
C PRO A 2 5.07 0.99 -6.45
N GLN A 3 3.99 1.76 -6.37
CA GLN A 3 2.75 1.52 -7.07
C GLN A 3 2.90 1.99 -8.52
N LEU A 4 2.99 1.04 -9.45
CA LEU A 4 3.15 1.35 -10.87
C LEU A 4 1.82 1.31 -11.65
N ILE A 5 0.81 0.61 -11.10
CA ILE A 5 -0.51 0.50 -11.73
C ILE A 5 -1.49 1.47 -11.04
N PRO A 6 -2.18 2.35 -11.78
CA PRO A 6 -3.23 3.20 -11.23
C PRO A 6 -4.32 2.39 -10.53
N ASN A 7 -4.97 2.97 -9.51
CA ASN A 7 -6.05 2.34 -8.75
C ASN A 7 -5.71 1.02 -8.03
N SER A 8 -4.43 0.70 -7.84
CA SER A 8 -3.99 -0.53 -7.15
C SER A 8 -3.50 -0.30 -5.71
N CYS A 9 -3.74 0.89 -5.15
CA CYS A 9 -3.19 1.33 -3.85
C CYS A 9 -3.57 0.41 -2.69
N ALA A 10 -4.84 -0.02 -2.60
CA ALA A 10 -5.29 -0.92 -1.55
C ALA A 10 -4.54 -2.26 -1.57
N THR A 11 -4.43 -2.89 -2.75
CA THR A 11 -3.70 -4.15 -2.92
C THR A 11 -2.22 -3.97 -2.59
N HIS A 12 -1.59 -2.89 -3.06
CA HIS A 12 -0.18 -2.60 -2.78
C HIS A 12 0.09 -2.42 -1.28
N ALA A 13 -0.78 -1.70 -0.58
CA ALA A 13 -0.65 -1.47 0.85
C ALA A 13 -0.78 -2.77 1.65
N LEU A 14 -1.79 -3.58 1.33
CA LEU A 14 -2.01 -4.89 1.98
C LEU A 14 -0.83 -5.84 1.74
N LEU A 15 -0.33 -5.93 0.50
CA LEU A 15 0.85 -6.74 0.20
C LEU A 15 2.11 -6.24 0.91
N SER A 16 2.27 -4.92 1.03
CA SER A 16 3.40 -4.34 1.75
C SER A 16 3.38 -4.73 3.24
N VAL A 17 2.20 -4.95 3.83
CA VAL A 17 2.08 -5.53 5.17
C VAL A 17 2.37 -7.03 5.15
N LEU A 18 1.55 -7.79 4.44
CA LEU A 18 1.57 -9.26 4.47
C LEU A 18 2.94 -9.85 4.11
N LEU A 19 3.60 -9.32 3.07
CA LEU A 19 4.88 -9.85 2.62
C LEU A 19 6.04 -9.54 3.58
N ASN A 20 5.86 -8.60 4.51
CA ASN A 20 6.83 -8.30 5.59
C ASN A 20 6.48 -8.99 6.92
N CYS A 21 5.36 -9.69 7.02
CA CYS A 21 5.03 -10.52 8.18
C CYS A 21 5.67 -11.91 8.06
N ASN A 22 6.10 -12.47 9.19
CA ASN A 22 6.69 -13.81 9.27
C ASN A 22 5.80 -14.83 9.99
N ASN A 23 4.75 -14.36 10.67
CA ASN A 23 3.87 -15.14 11.54
C ASN A 23 2.44 -15.27 10.96
N VAL A 24 2.32 -15.20 9.64
CA VAL A 24 1.03 -15.32 8.92
C VAL A 24 1.16 -16.36 7.82
N ASP A 25 0.12 -17.18 7.64
CA ASP A 25 -0.01 -18.02 6.46
C ASP A 25 -0.45 -17.15 5.27
N LEU A 26 0.44 -16.99 4.30
CA LEU A 26 0.22 -16.20 3.10
C LEU A 26 -0.64 -16.94 2.07
N GLY A 27 -0.81 -18.26 2.22
CA GLY A 27 -1.36 -19.10 1.19
C GLY A 27 -0.45 -19.19 -0.05
N PRO A 28 -0.83 -20.03 -1.03
CA PRO A 28 0.08 -20.44 -2.10
C PRO A 28 0.44 -19.30 -3.07
N THR A 29 -0.52 -18.43 -3.42
CA THR A 29 -0.28 -17.35 -4.40
C THR A 29 0.67 -16.28 -3.86
N LEU A 30 0.45 -15.79 -2.64
CA LEU A 30 1.31 -14.76 -2.05
C LEU A 30 2.67 -15.32 -1.63
N SER A 31 2.75 -16.58 -1.22
CA SER A 31 4.03 -17.25 -0.97
C SER A 31 4.88 -17.33 -2.24
N ARG A 32 4.30 -17.81 -3.35
CA ARG A 32 4.99 -17.83 -4.66
C ARG A 32 5.44 -16.44 -5.08
N MET A 33 4.60 -15.42 -4.91
CA MET A 33 4.94 -14.03 -5.23
C MET A 33 6.13 -13.54 -4.37
N LYS A 34 6.13 -13.83 -3.07
CA LYS A 34 7.22 -13.45 -2.14
C LYS A 34 8.54 -14.08 -2.57
N ASP A 35 8.53 -15.36 -2.91
CA ASP A 35 9.71 -16.10 -3.33
C ASP A 35 10.20 -15.66 -4.71
N PHE A 36 9.28 -15.51 -5.68
CA PHE A 36 9.60 -15.06 -7.03
C PHE A 36 10.25 -13.68 -7.06
N THR A 37 9.78 -12.77 -6.21
CA THR A 37 10.28 -11.39 -6.15
C THR A 37 11.46 -11.21 -5.19
N LYS A 38 12.00 -12.30 -4.64
CA LYS A 38 13.18 -12.26 -3.76
C LYS A 38 14.39 -11.76 -4.55
N GLY A 39 15.05 -10.72 -4.04
CA GLY A 39 16.21 -10.10 -4.70
C GLY A 39 15.88 -9.09 -5.80
N PHE A 40 14.61 -8.91 -6.17
CA PHE A 40 14.22 -7.90 -7.16
C PHE A 40 14.45 -6.48 -6.63
N SER A 41 14.74 -5.55 -7.55
CA SER A 41 14.70 -4.12 -7.26
C SER A 41 13.28 -3.70 -6.84
N PRO A 42 13.11 -2.60 -6.09
CA PRO A 42 11.79 -2.10 -5.72
C PRO A 42 10.87 -1.96 -6.93
N GLU A 43 11.36 -1.38 -8.02
CA GLU A 43 10.61 -1.19 -9.26
C GLU A 43 10.17 -2.52 -9.89
N SER A 44 11.08 -3.49 -10.01
CA SER A 44 10.74 -4.82 -10.54
C SER A 44 9.70 -5.53 -9.68
N LYS A 45 9.71 -5.33 -8.36
CA LYS A 45 8.63 -5.81 -7.47
C LYS A 45 7.30 -5.14 -7.79
N GLY A 46 7.30 -3.83 -8.04
CA GLY A 46 6.10 -3.08 -8.44
C GLY A 46 5.48 -3.65 -9.71
N TYR A 47 6.30 -3.94 -10.72
CA TYR A 47 5.84 -4.57 -11.97
C TYR A 47 5.32 -5.99 -11.75
N ALA A 48 5.99 -6.79 -10.94
CA ALA A 48 5.54 -8.16 -10.64
C ALA A 48 4.16 -8.16 -9.95
N ILE A 49 3.94 -7.26 -9.00
CA ILE A 49 2.63 -7.09 -8.34
C ILE A 49 1.58 -6.60 -9.34
N GLY A 50 1.91 -5.56 -10.11
CA GLY A 50 0.99 -4.94 -11.06
C GLY A 50 0.52 -5.84 -12.21
N ASN A 51 1.37 -6.78 -12.63
CA ASN A 51 1.07 -7.72 -13.71
C ASN A 51 0.58 -9.09 -13.22
N ALA A 52 0.28 -9.24 -11.93
CA ALA A 52 -0.21 -10.50 -11.39
C ALA A 52 -1.72 -10.67 -11.65
N PRO A 53 -2.15 -11.56 -12.55
CA PRO A 53 -3.55 -11.68 -12.94
C PRO A 53 -4.45 -12.14 -11.77
N GLU A 54 -3.91 -12.97 -10.86
CA GLU A 54 -4.62 -13.43 -9.67
C GLU A 54 -4.95 -12.25 -8.74
N LEU A 55 -4.00 -11.33 -8.54
CA LEU A 55 -4.19 -10.13 -7.72
C LEU A 55 -5.16 -9.15 -8.37
N ALA A 56 -5.02 -8.91 -9.69
CA ALA A 56 -5.92 -8.04 -10.44
C ALA A 56 -7.36 -8.57 -10.42
N LYS A 57 -7.54 -9.87 -10.62
CA LYS A 57 -8.86 -10.53 -10.56
C LYS A 57 -9.51 -10.37 -9.19
N ALA A 58 -8.77 -10.66 -8.11
CA ALA A 58 -9.28 -10.52 -6.75
C ALA A 58 -9.63 -9.06 -6.43
N HIS A 59 -8.74 -8.12 -6.75
CA HIS A 59 -8.98 -6.69 -6.56
C HIS A 59 -10.27 -6.24 -7.28
N ASN A 60 -10.39 -6.56 -8.56
CA ASN A 60 -11.53 -6.14 -9.38
C ASN A 60 -12.84 -6.82 -8.97
N SER A 61 -12.80 -8.04 -8.41
CA SER A 61 -14.01 -8.70 -7.90
C SER A 61 -14.65 -8.01 -6.69
N HIS A 62 -13.89 -7.16 -5.99
CA HIS A 62 -14.38 -6.35 -4.87
C HIS A 62 -14.64 -4.88 -5.26
N ALA A 63 -14.35 -4.49 -6.50
CA ALA A 63 -14.68 -3.16 -6.99
C ALA A 63 -16.20 -3.01 -7.11
N ARG A 64 -16.72 -1.84 -6.75
CA ARG A 64 -18.14 -1.54 -6.99
C ARG A 64 -18.39 -1.58 -8.51
N PRO A 65 -19.49 -2.18 -8.99
CA PRO A 65 -19.84 -2.09 -10.40
C PRO A 65 -20.04 -0.62 -10.77
N GLU A 66 -19.20 -0.08 -11.65
CA GLU A 66 -19.48 1.22 -12.24
C GLU A 66 -20.70 1.08 -13.16
N PRO A 67 -21.66 2.02 -13.12
CA PRO A 67 -22.77 2.03 -14.06
C PRO A 67 -22.22 2.04 -15.49
N ARG A 68 -22.62 1.06 -16.31
CA ARG A 68 -22.18 0.87 -17.71
C ARG A 68 -22.48 2.06 -18.65
N HIS A 69 -23.09 3.13 -18.15
CA HIS A 69 -23.48 4.32 -18.90
C HIS A 69 -23.08 5.58 -18.14
N LEU A 70 -21.81 5.98 -18.25
CA LEU A 70 -21.47 7.39 -18.16
C LEU A 70 -21.46 7.93 -19.59
N PRO A 71 -22.27 8.94 -19.95
CA PRO A 71 -22.28 9.49 -21.29
C PRO A 71 -20.88 10.00 -21.66
N GLU A 72 -20.44 9.67 -22.87
CA GLU A 72 -19.21 10.20 -23.45
C GLU A 72 -19.26 11.73 -23.46
N LYS A 73 -18.23 12.33 -22.86
CA LYS A 73 -17.83 13.76 -22.93
C LYS A 73 -18.77 14.78 -22.26
N GLN A 74 -18.39 15.17 -21.05
CA GLN A 74 -18.28 16.59 -20.73
C GLN A 74 -16.81 16.93 -20.49
N ASN A 75 -16.25 17.70 -21.42
CA ASN A 75 -15.01 18.44 -21.21
C ASN A 75 -15.13 19.26 -19.92
N GLY A 76 -14.32 18.93 -18.92
CA GLY A 76 -14.08 19.83 -17.78
C GLY A 76 -14.47 19.34 -16.37
N ILE A 77 -15.07 18.16 -16.17
CA ILE A 77 -15.47 17.71 -14.82
C ILE A 77 -15.24 16.20 -14.62
N SER A 78 -13.99 15.75 -14.59
CA SER A 78 -13.63 14.42 -14.08
C SER A 78 -12.27 14.35 -13.40
N ALA A 79 -11.72 15.50 -12.98
CA ALA A 79 -10.63 15.55 -11.99
C ALA A 79 -11.17 15.53 -10.54
N VAL A 80 -12.44 15.91 -10.34
CA VAL A 80 -13.04 16.05 -9.00
C VAL A 80 -13.50 14.71 -8.40
N ARG A 81 -13.95 13.74 -9.22
CA ARG A 81 -14.34 12.40 -8.70
C ARG A 81 -13.15 11.47 -8.48
N THR A 82 -12.03 11.68 -9.18
CA THR A 82 -10.75 11.00 -8.93
C THR A 82 -9.97 11.63 -7.78
N MET A 83 -10.37 12.81 -7.29
CA MET A 83 -9.72 13.49 -6.16
C MET A 83 -10.01 12.85 -4.80
N GLU A 84 -10.99 11.94 -4.68
CA GLU A 84 -11.24 11.16 -3.45
C GLU A 84 -10.63 9.75 -3.50
N ALA A 85 -9.61 9.51 -4.33
CA ALA A 85 -8.81 8.30 -4.18
C ALA A 85 -7.97 8.43 -2.90
N PHE A 86 -8.45 7.89 -1.79
CA PHE A 86 -7.65 7.75 -0.57
C PHE A 86 -6.35 7.02 -0.91
N HIS A 87 -5.23 7.66 -0.56
CA HIS A 87 -3.92 7.03 -0.66
C HIS A 87 -3.66 6.17 0.57
N PHE A 88 -3.08 4.99 0.36
CA PHE A 88 -2.78 4.07 1.45
C PHE A 88 -1.28 4.03 1.73
N VAL A 89 -0.96 4.10 3.01
CA VAL A 89 0.40 3.98 3.54
C VAL A 89 0.41 2.87 4.60
N SER A 90 1.38 1.96 4.51
CA SER A 90 1.49 0.82 5.42
C SER A 90 2.56 1.07 6.48
N TYR A 91 2.28 0.71 7.73
CA TYR A 91 3.25 0.73 8.83
C TYR A 91 3.53 -0.70 9.27
N VAL A 92 4.81 -1.09 9.32
CA VAL A 92 5.21 -2.46 9.66
C VAL A 92 6.43 -2.48 10.60
N PRO A 93 6.45 -3.37 11.60
CA PRO A 93 7.63 -3.61 12.41
C PRO A 93 8.62 -4.54 11.65
N ILE A 94 9.85 -4.09 11.44
CA ILE A 94 10.92 -4.89 10.84
C ILE A 94 12.16 -4.78 11.73
N LYS A 95 12.58 -5.92 12.32
CA LYS A 95 13.79 -6.02 13.16
C LYS A 95 13.87 -4.94 14.26
N GLY A 96 12.78 -4.78 15.02
CA GLY A 96 12.73 -3.83 16.15
C GLY A 96 12.60 -2.36 15.74
N ARG A 97 12.29 -2.08 14.46
CA ARG A 97 12.16 -0.71 13.93
C ARG A 97 10.84 -0.55 13.20
N LEU A 98 10.26 0.64 13.28
CA LEU A 98 9.02 0.96 12.60
C LEU A 98 9.33 1.49 11.19
N PHE A 99 8.82 0.81 10.17
CA PHE A 99 8.92 1.26 8.79
C PHE A 99 7.57 1.74 8.26
N GLU A 100 7.61 2.83 7.52
CA GLU A 100 6.53 3.32 6.68
C GLU A 100 6.81 2.94 5.22
N LEU A 101 5.84 2.26 4.61
CA LEU A 101 5.87 1.81 3.23
C LEU A 101 4.78 2.56 2.46
N ASP A 102 5.22 3.53 1.68
CA ASP A 102 4.37 4.35 0.83
C ASP A 102 4.64 3.99 -0.64
N GLY A 103 3.60 3.54 -1.34
CA GLY A 103 3.69 3.15 -2.76
C GLY A 103 4.07 4.30 -3.70
N LEU A 104 3.95 5.56 -3.27
CA LEU A 104 4.30 6.74 -4.07
C LEU A 104 5.71 7.27 -3.76
N LYS A 105 6.37 6.74 -2.71
CA LYS A 105 7.75 7.12 -2.36
C LYS A 105 8.76 6.13 -2.93
N VAL A 106 9.93 6.64 -3.27
CA VAL A 106 11.03 5.83 -3.84
C VAL A 106 11.61 4.85 -2.81
N TYR A 107 11.67 5.27 -1.55
CA TYR A 107 12.28 4.50 -0.46
C TYR A 107 11.33 4.36 0.74
N PRO A 108 11.40 3.23 1.48
CA PRO A 108 10.82 3.12 2.80
C PRO A 108 11.31 4.23 3.74
N ILE A 109 10.46 4.71 4.63
CA ILE A 109 10.85 5.64 5.69
C ILE A 109 11.02 4.84 6.99
N ASP A 110 12.19 4.97 7.60
CA ASP A 110 12.50 4.36 8.89
C ASP A 110 12.24 5.38 10.01
N HIS A 111 11.24 5.09 10.85
CA HIS A 111 10.85 5.91 12.01
C HIS A 111 11.65 5.55 13.28
N GLY A 112 12.65 4.68 13.13
CA GLY A 112 13.54 4.24 14.19
C GLY A 112 12.95 3.13 15.08
N PRO A 113 13.69 2.75 16.13
CA PRO A 113 13.19 1.82 17.13
C PRO A 113 12.10 2.47 17.98
N TRP A 114 11.33 1.60 18.63
CA TRP A 114 10.49 1.96 19.76
C TRP A 114 11.23 1.64 21.08
N ALA A 115 10.79 2.24 22.19
CA ALA A 115 11.37 2.03 23.51
C ALA A 115 11.15 0.59 24.01
N ASP A 116 12.01 0.12 24.90
CA ASP A 116 11.95 -1.27 25.41
C ASP A 116 10.66 -1.56 26.21
N ASP A 117 10.02 -0.52 26.73
CA ASP A 117 8.80 -0.55 27.54
C ASP A 117 7.53 -0.20 26.74
N GLU A 118 7.60 -0.10 25.42
CA GLU A 118 6.44 0.18 24.55
C GLU A 118 6.23 -0.88 23.46
N GLU A 119 5.00 -0.95 22.95
CA GLU A 119 4.70 -1.75 21.77
C GLU A 119 4.95 -0.94 20.50
N TRP A 120 5.28 -1.62 19.39
CA TRP A 120 5.49 -0.94 18.11
C TRP A 120 4.27 -0.13 17.64
N THR A 121 3.06 -0.54 18.05
CA THR A 121 1.80 0.16 17.77
C THR A 121 1.70 1.50 18.48
N ASP A 122 2.32 1.66 19.66
CA ASP A 122 2.40 2.94 20.37
C ASP A 122 3.27 3.94 19.62
N LYS A 123 4.43 3.48 19.13
CA LYS A 123 5.29 4.24 18.22
C LYS A 123 4.54 4.61 16.93
N ALA A 124 3.85 3.66 16.29
CA ALA A 124 3.10 3.91 15.06
C ALA A 124 1.98 4.94 15.28
N ARG A 125 1.26 4.85 16.40
CA ARG A 125 0.23 5.83 16.78
C ARG A 125 0.80 7.24 16.86
N ARG A 126 1.96 7.44 17.49
CA ARG A 126 2.61 8.76 17.59
C ARG A 126 2.95 9.32 16.21
N VAL A 127 3.57 8.51 15.34
CA VAL A 127 3.92 8.91 13.96
C VAL A 127 2.67 9.29 13.15
N ILE A 128 1.58 8.50 13.28
CA ILE A 128 0.33 8.77 12.58
C ILE A 128 -0.33 10.06 13.12
N MET A 129 -0.35 10.26 14.43
CA MET A 129 -0.91 11.46 15.06
C MET A 129 -0.15 12.72 14.67
N GLU A 130 1.18 12.68 14.61
CA GLU A 130 2.00 13.80 14.14
C GLU A 130 1.65 14.18 12.70
N ARG A 131 1.49 13.18 11.82
CA ARG A 131 1.06 13.40 10.43
C ARG A 131 -0.33 14.02 10.34
N ILE A 132 -1.28 13.54 11.13
CA ILE A 132 -2.65 14.09 11.15
C ILE A 132 -2.64 15.53 11.66
N GLY A 133 -1.89 15.81 12.73
CA GLY A 133 -1.75 17.16 13.30
C GLY A 133 -1.21 18.18 12.29
N LEU A 134 -0.21 17.78 11.49
CA LEU A 134 0.31 18.59 10.39
C LEU A 134 -0.73 18.84 9.28
N ALA A 135 -1.56 17.85 8.96
CA ALA A 135 -2.60 17.98 7.93
C ALA A 135 -3.76 18.89 8.36
N THR A 136 -4.06 18.98 9.65
CA THR A 136 -5.14 19.83 10.18
C THR A 136 -4.74 21.29 10.44
N ALA A 137 -3.44 21.61 10.37
CA ALA A 137 -2.92 22.95 10.63
C ALA A 137 -2.74 23.81 9.36
N GLY A 138 -3.21 23.33 8.20
CA GLY A 138 -3.14 24.00 6.90
C GLY A 138 -4.46 24.59 6.43
#